data_AF-A0A1G2P5W5-F1
#
_entry.id   AF-A0A1G2P5W5-F1
#
_cell.length_a   1.000
_cell.length_b   1.000
_cell.length_c   1.000
_cell.angle_alpha   90.00
_cell.angle_beta   90.00
_cell.angle_gamma   90.00
#
_symmetry.space_group_name_H-M   'P 1'
#
loop_
_entity.id
_entity.type
_entity.pdbx_description
1 polymer ?
#
loop_
_entity_poly.entity_id
_entity_poly.type
_entity_poly.pdbx_seq_one_letter_code
_entity_poly.pdbx_strand_id
1 'polypeptide(L)'
;MKYNRGFTLIELLVVIAIIGILSTVVLTSLSGARNKAAAAAFKSELTSLYPAVISFCDDIALTAATHVPAAGRHTIGTINAQSCSPTGAGTFTIAFTANPSPQGTCTGATMTETGVVFAPASC
;
A
#
# COMPACT_ATOMS: atom_id res chain seq x y z
N MET A 1 42.70 -39.33 20.68
CA MET A 1 43.24 -38.67 19.47
C MET A 1 42.10 -37.93 18.78
N LYS A 2 42.18 -36.60 18.64
CA LYS A 2 41.13 -35.78 18.03
C LYS A 2 41.38 -35.72 16.51
N TYR A 3 40.54 -36.39 15.72
CA TYR A 3 40.55 -36.25 14.27
C TYR A 3 39.89 -34.91 13.89
N ASN A 4 40.69 -33.91 13.52
CA ASN A 4 40.18 -32.71 12.86
C ASN A 4 39.79 -33.09 11.43
N ARG A 5 38.48 -33.24 11.20
CA ARG A 5 37.93 -33.41 9.85
C ARG A 5 37.90 -32.04 9.18
N GLY A 6 38.71 -31.85 8.14
CA GLY A 6 38.65 -30.68 7.27
C GLY A 6 37.46 -30.78 6.31
N PHE A 7 36.81 -29.64 6.05
CA PHE A 7 35.79 -29.53 5.00
C PHE A 7 36.47 -29.62 3.63
N THR A 8 35.94 -30.39 2.70
CA THR A 8 36.50 -30.45 1.34
C THR A 8 36.05 -29.24 0.52
N LEU A 9 36.90 -28.80 -0.42
CA LEU A 9 36.55 -27.72 -1.34
C LEU A 9 35.31 -28.06 -2.19
N ILE A 10 35.09 -29.34 -2.49
CA ILE A 10 33.95 -29.81 -3.27
C ILE A 10 32.65 -29.65 -2.47
N GLU A 11 32.68 -29.94 -1.17
CA GLU A 11 31.52 -29.80 -0.29
C GLU A 11 31.11 -28.33 -0.19
N LEU A 12 32.08 -27.42 -0.05
CA LEU A 12 31.78 -25.99 -0.04
C LEU A 12 31.22 -25.50 -1.37
N LEU A 13 31.74 -26.00 -2.50
CA LEU A 13 31.29 -25.63 -3.84
C LEU A 13 29.85 -26.10 -4.11
N VAL A 14 29.51 -27.32 -3.72
CA VAL A 14 28.15 -27.84 -3.93
C VAL A 14 27.11 -27.08 -3.08
N VAL A 15 27.48 -26.67 -1.87
CA VAL A 15 26.58 -25.94 -0.97
C VAL A 15 26.23 -24.56 -1.53
N ILE A 16 27.20 -23.80 -2.02
CA ILE A 16 26.92 -22.49 -2.62
C ILE A 16 26.10 -22.62 -3.91
N ALA A 17 26.30 -23.71 -4.68
CA ALA A 17 25.51 -23.99 -5.87
C ALA A 17 24.03 -24.26 -5.52
N ILE A 18 23.76 -25.07 -4.50
CA ILE A 18 22.39 -25.37 -4.04
C ILE A 18 21.73 -24.12 -3.44
N ILE A 19 22.44 -23.35 -2.60
CA ILE A 19 21.92 -22.09 -2.03
C ILE A 19 21.55 -21.11 -3.16
N GLY A 20 22.38 -21.02 -4.21
CA GLY A 20 22.12 -20.18 -5.37
C GLY A 20 20.80 -20.53 -6.05
N ILE A 21 20.55 -21.81 -6.33
CA ILE A 21 19.31 -22.27 -6.97
C ILE A 21 18.10 -21.98 -6.08
N LEU A 22 18.17 -22.36 -4.80
CA LEU A 22 17.06 -22.18 -3.85
C LEU A 22 16.73 -20.69 -3.61
N SER A 23 17.72 -19.81 -3.66
CA SER A 23 17.51 -18.36 -3.43
C SER A 23 16.61 -17.70 -4.48
N THR A 24 16.68 -18.16 -5.74
CA THR A 24 15.89 -17.57 -6.83
C THR A 24 14.39 -17.83 -6.68
N VAL A 25 14.00 -19.04 -6.26
CA VAL A 25 12.60 -19.43 -6.04
C VAL A 25 11.98 -18.67 -4.86
N VAL A 26 12.77 -18.43 -3.81
CA VAL A 26 12.33 -17.64 -2.64
C VAL A 26 12.15 -16.17 -3.02
N LEU A 27 13.01 -15.62 -3.87
CA LEU A 27 12.94 -14.20 -4.24
C LEU A 27 11.69 -13.87 -5.07
N THR A 28 11.30 -14.75 -6.00
CA THR A 28 10.11 -14.55 -6.85
C THR A 28 8.82 -14.58 -6.03
N SER A 29 8.71 -15.51 -5.07
CA SER A 29 7.56 -15.60 -4.16
C SER A 29 7.48 -14.44 -3.16
N LEU A 30 8.62 -13.98 -2.63
CA LEU A 30 8.68 -12.87 -1.69
C LEU A 30 8.33 -11.51 -2.32
N SER A 31 8.68 -11.30 -3.60
CA SER A 31 8.32 -10.08 -4.33
C SER A 31 6.80 -9.88 -4.40
N GLY A 32 6.06 -10.93 -4.76
CA GLY A 32 4.59 -10.89 -4.79
C GLY A 32 3.96 -10.66 -3.40
N ALA A 33 4.52 -11.28 -2.35
CA ALA A 33 4.04 -11.10 -0.98
C ALA A 33 4.22 -9.65 -0.48
N ARG A 34 5.36 -9.02 -0.78
CA ARG A 34 5.64 -7.62 -0.42
C ARG A 34 4.66 -6.65 -1.10
N ASN A 35 4.33 -6.90 -2.36
CA ASN A 35 3.36 -6.06 -3.09
C ASN A 35 1.95 -6.18 -2.50
N LYS A 36 1.51 -7.39 -2.15
CA LYS A 36 0.22 -7.60 -1.46
C LYS A 36 0.19 -6.93 -0.08
N ALA A 37 1.27 -7.02 0.69
CA ALA A 37 1.37 -6.34 1.98
C ALA A 37 1.33 -4.81 1.83
N ALA A 38 1.92 -4.26 0.76
CA ALA A 38 1.86 -2.84 0.46
C ALA A 38 0.44 -2.36 0.10
N ALA A 39 -0.26 -3.11 -0.75
CA ALA A 39 -1.65 -2.83 -1.09
C ALA A 39 -2.58 -2.91 0.13
N ALA A 40 -2.42 -3.93 0.97
CA ALA A 40 -3.20 -4.09 2.21
C ALA A 40 -2.99 -2.92 3.18
N ALA A 41 -1.74 -2.46 3.33
CA ALA A 41 -1.43 -1.31 4.17
C ALA A 41 -2.07 -0.01 3.64
N PHE A 42 -1.97 0.24 2.32
CA PHE A 42 -2.63 1.39 1.68
C PHE A 42 -4.15 1.37 1.87
N LYS A 43 -4.77 0.19 1.68
CA LYS A 43 -6.21 -0.02 1.90
C LYS A 43 -6.64 0.26 3.35
N SER A 44 -5.86 -0.23 4.31
CA SER A 44 -6.12 0.00 5.74
C SER A 44 -6.00 1.48 6.12
N GLU A 45 -5.00 2.17 5.57
CA GLU A 45 -4.76 3.60 5.85
C GLU A 45 -5.94 4.46 5.37
N LEU A 46 -6.39 4.28 4.13
CA LEU A 46 -7.53 5.04 3.58
C LEU A 46 -8.85 4.74 4.29
N THR A 47 -9.08 3.48 4.67
CA THR A 47 -10.28 3.10 5.44
C THR A 47 -10.27 3.78 6.81
N SER A 48 -9.10 3.95 7.42
CA SER A 48 -8.95 4.63 8.71
C SER A 48 -9.10 6.16 8.60
N LEU A 49 -8.77 6.74 7.45
CA LEU A 49 -8.95 8.17 7.18
C LEU A 49 -10.42 8.54 6.92
N TYR A 50 -11.22 7.62 6.38
CA TYR A 50 -12.63 7.86 6.03
C TYR A 50 -13.48 8.56 7.10
N PRO A 51 -13.54 8.10 8.36
CA PRO A 51 -14.33 8.77 9.40
C PRO A 51 -13.84 10.19 9.72
N ALA A 52 -12.54 10.44 9.65
CA ALA A 52 -11.99 11.77 9.88
C ALA A 52 -12.43 12.74 8.77
N VAL A 53 -12.40 12.28 7.52
CA VAL A 53 -12.81 13.08 6.35
C VAL A 53 -14.31 13.42 6.40
N ILE A 54 -15.16 12.47 6.82
CA ILE A 54 -16.59 12.74 7.04
C ILE A 54 -16.76 13.84 8.09
N SER A 55 -16.09 13.70 9.24
CA SER A 55 -16.19 14.71 10.31
C SER A 55 -15.77 16.10 9.85
N PHE A 56 -14.76 16.21 8.98
CA PHE A 56 -14.38 17.51 8.42
C PHE A 56 -15.39 18.05 7.41
N CYS A 57 -16.06 17.17 6.66
CA CYS A 57 -17.05 17.54 5.65
C CYS A 57 -18.29 18.21 6.27
N ASP A 58 -18.62 17.88 7.52
CA ASP A 58 -19.75 18.49 8.24
C ASP A 58 -19.52 19.98 8.54
N ASP A 59 -18.27 20.39 8.75
CA ASP A 59 -17.95 21.76 9.17
C ASP A 59 -17.56 22.67 8.01
N ILE A 60 -16.77 22.18 7.04
CA ILE A 60 -16.17 23.01 6.00
C ILE A 60 -15.90 22.24 4.71
N ALA A 61 -15.73 22.97 3.60
CA ALA A 61 -15.22 22.42 2.37
C ALA A 61 -13.82 21.81 2.56
N LEU A 62 -13.63 20.59 2.07
CA LEU A 62 -12.35 19.91 2.07
C LEU A 62 -11.39 20.61 1.11
N THR A 63 -10.15 20.70 1.57
CA THR A 63 -9.01 21.16 0.77
C THR A 63 -7.88 20.17 0.92
N ALA A 64 -7.17 19.92 -0.19
CA ALA A 64 -6.01 19.03 -0.20
C ALA A 64 -4.94 19.61 0.74
N ALA A 65 -4.37 18.77 1.62
CA ALA A 65 -3.36 19.05 2.64
C ALA A 65 -3.82 19.43 4.06
N THR A 66 -5.04 19.93 4.27
CA THR A 66 -5.53 20.33 5.60
C THR A 66 -6.44 19.27 6.24
N HIS A 67 -7.35 18.68 5.45
CA HIS A 67 -8.36 17.72 5.93
C HIS A 67 -8.03 16.28 5.56
N VAL A 68 -7.09 16.13 4.62
CA VAL A 68 -6.47 14.87 4.24
C VAL A 68 -4.98 15.22 4.16
N PRO A 69 -4.16 14.91 5.16
CA PRO A 69 -2.72 15.09 5.06
C PRO A 69 -2.14 13.93 4.26
N ALA A 70 -1.37 14.21 3.21
CA ALA A 70 -0.59 13.17 2.55
C ALA A 70 0.46 12.65 3.54
N ALA A 71 0.35 11.39 3.94
CA ALA A 71 1.29 10.73 4.84
C ALA A 71 1.42 9.25 4.46
N GLY A 72 2.52 8.62 4.85
CA GLY A 72 2.65 7.17 4.73
C GLY A 72 2.61 6.69 3.27
N ARG A 73 1.59 5.87 2.94
CA ARG A 73 1.55 5.12 1.67
C ARG A 73 0.67 5.76 0.59
N HIS A 74 0.23 7.01 0.78
CA HIS A 74 -0.69 7.67 -0.13
C HIS A 74 -0.35 9.14 -0.37
N THR A 75 -0.72 9.63 -1.55
CA THR A 75 -0.71 11.05 -1.91
C THR A 75 -2.12 11.43 -2.35
N ILE A 76 -2.55 12.64 -2.05
CA ILE A 76 -3.85 13.15 -2.50
C ILE A 76 -3.69 13.69 -3.92
N GLY A 77 -4.49 13.18 -4.85
CA GLY A 77 -4.51 13.62 -6.23
C GLY A 77 -5.40 14.84 -6.40
N THR A 78 -6.72 14.65 -6.33
CA THR A 78 -7.73 15.70 -6.53
C THR A 78 -8.97 15.45 -5.70
N ILE A 79 -9.62 16.53 -5.28
CA ILE A 79 -11.00 16.51 -4.77
C ILE A 79 -11.88 16.83 -5.99
N ASN A 80 -12.59 15.83 -6.52
CA ASN A 80 -13.32 15.97 -7.78
C ASN A 80 -14.69 16.63 -7.61
N ALA A 81 -15.39 16.29 -6.53
CA ALA A 81 -16.70 16.85 -6.20
C ALA A 81 -16.88 16.84 -4.68
N GLN A 82 -17.51 17.88 -4.14
CA GLN A 82 -17.84 17.96 -2.73
C GLN A 82 -19.03 18.91 -2.49
N SER A 83 -19.82 18.60 -1.46
CA SER A 83 -20.89 19.41 -0.89
C SER A 83 -20.73 19.47 0.64
N CYS A 84 -19.53 19.81 1.07
CA CYS A 84 -19.12 19.82 2.47
C CYS A 84 -19.26 21.22 3.07
N SER A 85 -20.07 21.33 4.12
CA SER A 85 -20.51 22.56 4.78
C SER A 85 -21.55 22.19 5.84
N PRO A 86 -21.81 23.04 6.85
CA PRO A 86 -22.86 22.81 7.85
C PRO A 86 -24.26 22.72 7.26
N THR A 87 -24.46 23.22 6.04
CA THR A 87 -25.72 23.12 5.27
C THR A 87 -25.56 22.31 3.98
N GLY A 88 -24.42 21.65 3.80
CA GLY A 88 -24.09 20.86 2.62
C GLY A 88 -24.78 19.49 2.62
N ALA A 89 -24.72 18.80 1.50
CA ALA A 89 -25.27 17.45 1.37
C ALA A 89 -24.35 16.37 1.97
N GLY A 90 -23.20 16.73 2.56
CA GLY A 90 -22.24 15.79 3.15
C GLY A 90 -21.46 14.96 2.13
N THR A 91 -21.68 15.16 0.83
CA THR A 91 -21.07 14.31 -0.21
C THR A 91 -19.67 14.78 -0.57
N PHE A 92 -18.76 13.84 -0.83
CA PHE A 92 -17.44 14.13 -1.39
C PHE A 92 -16.92 12.98 -2.25
N THR A 93 -15.95 13.29 -3.12
CA THR A 93 -15.18 12.31 -3.90
C THR A 93 -13.72 12.76 -3.99
N ILE A 94 -12.83 11.96 -3.41
CA ILE A 94 -11.40 12.27 -3.29
C ILE A 94 -10.60 11.15 -3.93
N ALA A 95 -9.68 11.51 -4.83
CA ALA A 95 -8.77 10.58 -5.48
C ALA A 95 -7.43 10.54 -4.73
N PHE A 96 -6.97 9.31 -4.47
CA PHE A 96 -5.70 8.99 -3.82
C PHE A 96 -4.81 8.20 -4.78
N THR A 97 -3.53 8.47 -4.72
CA THR A 97 -2.49 7.73 -5.44
C THR A 97 -1.62 6.99 -4.43
N ALA A 98 -1.33 5.72 -4.67
CA ALA A 98 -0.43 4.95 -3.80
C ALA A 98 1.02 5.43 -3.95
N ASN A 99 1.74 5.57 -2.84
CA ASN A 99 3.14 6.01 -2.79
C ASN A 99 3.95 5.20 -1.76
N PRO A 100 4.96 4.40 -2.14
CA PRO A 100 5.29 4.02 -3.51
C PRO A 100 4.20 3.13 -4.08
N SER A 101 3.92 3.25 -5.38
CA SER A 101 2.93 2.40 -6.04
C SER A 101 3.43 0.95 -6.07
N PRO A 102 2.74 -0.02 -5.45
CA PRO A 102 3.05 -1.43 -5.66
C PRO A 102 2.82 -1.74 -7.15
N GLN A 103 3.87 -2.18 -7.85
CA GLN A 103 3.84 -2.38 -9.31
C GLN A 103 2.61 -3.19 -9.73
N GLY A 104 1.68 -2.53 -10.42
CA GLY A 104 0.56 -3.14 -11.16
C GLY A 104 -0.63 -3.67 -10.35
N THR A 105 -0.64 -3.59 -9.02
CA THR A 105 -1.75 -4.15 -8.20
C THR A 105 -2.71 -3.08 -7.68
N CYS A 106 -2.21 -2.02 -7.05
CA CYS A 106 -3.00 -0.85 -6.66
C CYS A 106 -2.24 0.44 -6.94
N THR A 107 -2.74 1.23 -7.88
CA THR A 107 -2.13 2.51 -8.24
C THR A 107 -2.87 3.69 -7.59
N GLY A 108 -4.13 3.50 -7.22
CA GLY A 108 -4.90 4.52 -6.54
C GLY A 108 -6.19 4.00 -5.91
N ALA A 109 -6.90 4.90 -5.27
CA ALA A 109 -8.20 4.66 -4.68
C ALA A 109 -9.05 5.92 -4.77
N THR A 110 -10.37 5.75 -4.76
CA THR A 110 -11.30 6.86 -4.71
C THR A 110 -12.18 6.69 -3.48
N MET A 111 -12.15 7.68 -2.60
CA MET A 111 -13.03 7.74 -1.44
C MET A 111 -14.24 8.58 -1.82
N THR A 112 -15.40 7.95 -1.83
CA THR A 112 -16.70 8.62 -2.01
C THR A 112 -17.46 8.48 -0.71
N GLU A 113 -18.36 9.40 -0.38
CA GLU A 113 -19.13 9.31 0.88
C GLU A 113 -20.12 8.12 0.93
N THR A 114 -20.18 7.32 -0.14
CA THR A 114 -20.80 5.97 -0.16
C THR A 114 -19.81 4.84 0.21
N GLY A 115 -18.55 5.15 0.52
CA GLY A 115 -17.47 4.22 0.85
C GLY A 115 -16.19 4.40 -0.01
N VAL A 116 -15.16 3.61 0.31
CA VAL A 116 -13.89 3.61 -0.43
C VAL A 116 -13.90 2.56 -1.54
N VAL A 117 -13.69 2.97 -2.79
CA VAL A 117 -13.56 2.10 -3.95
C VAL A 117 -12.09 2.04 -4.38
N PHE A 118 -11.55 0.83 -4.53
CA PHE A 118 -10.17 0.60 -4.95
C PHE A 118 -10.10 0.36 -6.46
N ALA A 119 -9.08 0.90 -7.13
CA ALA A 119 -8.91 0.75 -8.57
C ALA A 119 -7.52 0.19 -8.92
N PRO A 120 -7.43 -0.82 -9.81
CA PRO A 120 -8.52 -1.64 -10.39
C PRO A 120 -9.15 -2.59 -9.34
N ALA A 121 -10.29 -3.22 -9.65
CA ALA A 121 -11.06 -4.06 -8.71
C ALA A 121 -10.30 -5.28 -8.12
N SER A 122 -9.11 -5.59 -8.63
CA SER A 122 -8.18 -6.61 -8.12
C SER A 122 -7.16 -6.08 -7.09
N CYS A 123 -7.49 -4.95 -6.48
CA CYS A 123 -6.95 -4.42 -5.23
C CYS A 123 -7.58 -5.09 -3.98
#